data_AF-K1R3E0-F1
#
_entry.id   AF-K1R3E0-F1
#
_cell.length_a   1.000
_cell.length_b   1.000
_cell.length_c   1.000
_cell.angle_alpha   90.00
_cell.angle_beta   90.00
_cell.angle_gamma   90.00
#
_symmetry.space_group_name_H-M   'P 1'
#
loop_
_entity.id
_entity.type
_entity.pdbx_description
1 polymer ?
#
loop_
_entity_poly.entity_id
_entity_poly.type
_entity_poly.pdbx_seq_one_letter_code
_entity_poly.pdbx_strand_id
1 'polypeptide(L)'
;MAQRLETDSCPARPRSAGTAGFSMSLPRVYDYRSKQRPQADSLFQSVPPPPPLMSTETYLWKYPEYRFYDLRFASFESWPKFLRGPYRKDLARAGFVYTQTGDKVTCFCCGITLSQWEPFDDAYREHIRWARNCQYARMVCDVQCSD
;
A
#
# COMPACT_ATOMS: atom_id res chain seq x y z
N MET A 1 33.51 31.35 13.98
CA MET A 1 32.73 32.21 14.90
C MET A 1 31.75 33.02 14.07
N ALA A 2 30.53 32.52 13.91
CA ALA A 2 29.41 33.29 13.37
C ALA A 2 28.20 32.93 14.23
N GLN A 3 27.94 33.80 15.21
CA GLN A 3 26.78 33.73 16.09
C GLN A 3 25.66 34.54 15.45
N ARG A 4 24.48 33.94 15.33
CA ARG A 4 23.20 34.64 15.32
C ARG A 4 22.23 33.80 16.14
N LEU A 5 22.05 34.22 17.37
CA LEU A 5 20.92 33.88 18.24
C LEU A 5 19.82 34.88 17.93
N GLU A 6 18.56 34.42 18.03
CA GLU A 6 17.26 35.12 18.15
C GLU A 6 16.23 34.33 17.31
N THR A 7 15.51 33.34 17.87
CA THR A 7 14.28 33.42 18.69
C THR A 7 13.15 34.22 18.04
N ASP A 8 12.14 33.52 17.53
CA ASP A 8 10.76 34.00 17.39
C ASP A 8 9.83 32.77 17.26
N SER A 9 9.35 32.20 18.37
CA SER A 9 8.05 32.54 18.99
C SER A 9 6.85 32.30 18.07
N CYS A 10 6.33 31.08 18.07
CA CYS A 10 5.01 30.74 17.50
C CYS A 10 3.88 31.45 18.29
N PRO A 11 2.92 32.11 17.63
CA PRO A 11 1.72 32.59 18.30
C PRO A 11 0.72 31.45 18.56
N ALA A 12 0.44 31.19 19.84
CA ALA A 12 -0.70 30.39 20.28
C ALA A 12 -2.00 31.21 20.25
N ARG A 13 -3.12 30.58 19.86
CA ARG A 13 -4.49 31.10 20.06
C ARG A 13 -5.47 29.93 20.30
N PRO A 14 -6.66 30.18 20.87
CA PRO A 14 -6.98 29.73 22.22
C PRO A 14 -8.01 28.60 22.26
N ARG A 15 -8.06 27.94 23.43
CA ARG A 15 -9.05 26.94 23.83
C ARG A 15 -10.44 27.56 23.94
N SER A 16 -11.45 26.94 23.33
CA SER A 16 -12.86 27.16 23.69
C SER A 16 -13.33 26.08 24.66
N ALA A 17 -13.66 26.49 25.89
CA ALA A 17 -14.66 25.81 26.74
C ALA A 17 -16.00 25.75 25.96
N GLY A 18 -16.90 24.78 26.10
CA GLY A 18 -17.30 24.01 27.26
C GLY A 18 -18.83 24.12 27.30
N THR A 19 -19.54 23.04 26.98
CA THR A 19 -20.99 22.95 27.24
C THR A 19 -21.26 21.58 27.86
N ALA A 20 -21.69 21.61 29.12
CA ALA A 20 -22.35 20.49 29.81
C ALA A 20 -23.57 20.06 28.97
N GLY A 21 -23.86 18.80 28.74
CA GLY A 21 -24.05 17.75 29.72
C GLY A 21 -25.44 17.19 29.47
N PHE A 22 -25.57 15.91 29.17
CA PHE A 22 -26.85 15.20 29.36
C PHE A 22 -26.58 13.72 29.67
N SER A 23 -26.73 13.43 30.96
CA SER A 23 -27.24 12.21 31.58
C SER A 23 -26.84 10.85 31.01
N MET A 24 -25.87 10.21 31.67
CA MET A 24 -25.73 8.76 31.66
C MET A 24 -26.88 8.12 32.46
N SER A 25 -27.62 7.20 31.85
CA SER A 25 -28.46 6.25 32.60
C SER A 25 -28.68 4.98 31.78
N LEU A 26 -27.91 3.94 32.10
CA LEU A 26 -28.19 2.51 31.87
C LEU A 26 -28.19 1.84 33.26
N PRO A 27 -28.68 0.60 33.47
CA PRO A 27 -29.39 -0.33 32.58
C PRO A 27 -30.68 -0.91 33.22
N ARG A 28 -31.64 -1.38 32.41
CA ARG A 28 -32.69 -2.28 32.92
C ARG A 28 -32.74 -3.55 32.07
N VAL A 29 -32.12 -4.59 32.65
CA VAL A 29 -32.37 -6.04 32.50
C VAL A 29 -32.86 -6.57 31.15
N TYR A 30 -32.00 -7.42 30.58
CA TYR A 30 -32.31 -8.48 29.62
C TYR A 30 -33.66 -9.16 29.88
N ASP A 31 -34.53 -9.16 28.87
CA ASP A 31 -35.68 -10.05 28.80
C ASP A 31 -35.34 -11.23 27.88
N TYR A 32 -34.72 -12.25 28.47
CA TYR A 32 -34.51 -13.56 27.88
C TYR A 32 -35.80 -14.36 28.12
N ARG A 33 -36.51 -14.72 27.03
CA ARG A 33 -37.53 -15.79 26.90
C ARG A 33 -38.92 -15.30 26.47
N SER A 34 -39.10 -15.16 25.17
CA SER A 34 -40.28 -15.63 24.41
C SER A 34 -40.14 -15.10 22.97
N LYS A 35 -39.76 -15.94 22.02
CA LYS A 35 -40.72 -16.59 21.11
C LYS A 35 -40.00 -17.75 20.41
N GLN A 36 -40.73 -18.85 20.28
CA GLN A 36 -40.29 -20.11 19.71
C GLN A 36 -39.83 -19.92 18.25
N ARG A 37 -38.73 -20.60 17.89
CA ARG A 37 -38.12 -20.59 16.56
C ARG A 37 -39.06 -21.28 15.56
N PRO A 38 -39.49 -20.64 14.46
CA PRO A 38 -40.19 -21.37 13.40
C PRO A 38 -39.23 -22.38 12.76
N GLN A 39 -39.76 -23.57 12.49
CA GLN A 39 -39.07 -24.70 11.86
C GLN A 39 -38.44 -24.25 10.53
N ALA A 40 -37.16 -24.53 10.35
CA ALA A 40 -36.43 -24.22 9.14
C ALA A 40 -36.72 -25.31 8.10
N ASP A 41 -37.72 -25.10 7.26
CA ASP A 41 -38.01 -26.00 6.14
C ASP A 41 -37.86 -25.28 4.80
N SER A 42 -36.90 -25.80 4.03
CA SER A 42 -36.82 -25.77 2.57
C SER A 42 -36.60 -24.43 1.86
N LEU A 43 -35.34 -23.94 1.88
CA LEU A 43 -34.70 -23.31 0.70
C LEU A 43 -33.20 -23.66 0.65
N PHE A 44 -32.85 -24.93 0.88
CA PHE A 44 -31.53 -25.45 0.54
C PHE A 44 -31.47 -25.73 -0.97
N GLN A 45 -31.67 -24.69 -1.78
CA GLN A 45 -31.11 -24.69 -3.12
C GLN A 45 -29.60 -24.53 -2.97
N SER A 46 -28.87 -25.42 -3.63
CA SER A 46 -27.42 -25.58 -3.58
C SER A 46 -26.68 -24.24 -3.64
N VAL A 47 -26.42 -23.66 -2.47
CA VAL A 47 -25.45 -22.56 -2.34
C VAL A 47 -24.09 -23.21 -2.62
N PRO A 48 -23.34 -22.76 -3.65
CA PRO A 48 -21.99 -23.25 -3.85
C PRO A 48 -21.22 -23.07 -2.53
N PRO A 49 -20.35 -24.02 -2.15
CA PRO A 49 -19.61 -23.90 -0.90
C PRO A 49 -18.95 -22.51 -0.85
N PRO A 50 -19.05 -21.77 0.26
CA PRO A 50 -18.28 -20.55 0.39
C PRO A 50 -16.81 -20.93 0.12
N PRO A 51 -16.09 -20.16 -0.71
CA PRO A 51 -14.67 -20.41 -0.92
C PRO A 51 -14.00 -20.49 0.47
N PRO A 52 -13.03 -21.41 0.66
CA PRO A 52 -12.43 -21.64 1.96
C PRO A 52 -11.98 -20.31 2.57
N LEU A 53 -12.32 -20.09 3.85
CA LEU A 53 -12.02 -18.89 4.64
C LEU A 53 -10.51 -18.77 4.96
N MET A 54 -9.65 -19.00 3.98
CA MET A 54 -8.22 -18.76 4.07
C MET A 54 -7.92 -17.42 3.39
N SER A 55 -8.15 -16.35 4.17
CA SER A 55 -7.69 -14.97 3.99
C SER A 55 -7.81 -14.34 2.59
N THR A 56 -8.60 -13.28 2.49
CA THR A 56 -8.65 -12.31 1.39
C THR A 56 -7.35 -11.51 1.15
N GLU A 57 -6.18 -12.07 1.44
CA GLU A 57 -4.87 -11.40 1.42
C GLU A 57 -3.92 -11.96 0.33
N THR A 58 -4.25 -13.08 -0.30
CA THR A 58 -3.34 -13.76 -1.26
C THR A 58 -3.54 -13.38 -2.73
N TYR A 59 -4.37 -12.37 -3.05
CA TYR A 59 -4.58 -11.88 -4.41
C TYR A 59 -4.14 -10.41 -4.62
N LEU A 60 -2.98 -10.03 -4.09
CA LEU A 60 -2.50 -8.64 -4.16
C LEU A 60 -1.20 -8.43 -4.96
N TRP A 61 -0.47 -9.50 -5.26
CA TRP A 61 0.74 -9.41 -6.10
C TRP A 61 0.58 -10.23 -7.37
N LYS A 62 0.73 -9.57 -8.51
CA LYS A 62 0.59 -10.19 -9.84
C LYS A 62 1.69 -11.22 -10.15
N TYR A 63 2.89 -11.03 -9.60
CA TYR A 63 4.04 -11.90 -9.73
C TYR A 63 4.65 -12.20 -8.34
N PRO A 64 4.03 -13.12 -7.57
CA PRO A 64 4.41 -13.39 -6.17
C PRO A 64 5.82 -13.97 -6.00
N GLU A 65 6.35 -14.64 -7.02
CA GLU A 65 7.73 -15.15 -7.06
C GLU A 65 8.77 -14.02 -6.92
N TYR A 66 8.42 -12.79 -7.29
CA TYR A 66 9.28 -11.61 -7.18
C TYR A 66 9.02 -10.79 -5.91
N ARG A 67 8.37 -11.37 -4.88
CA ARG A 67 8.12 -10.66 -3.60
C ARG A 67 9.41 -10.21 -2.91
N PHE A 68 10.46 -11.00 -3.04
CA PHE A 68 11.74 -10.72 -2.41
C PHE A 68 12.59 -9.83 -3.29
N TYR A 69 13.25 -8.85 -2.66
CA TYR A 69 14.12 -7.91 -3.35
C TYR A 69 15.22 -8.61 -4.15
N ASP A 70 15.86 -9.63 -3.59
CA ASP A 70 16.99 -10.31 -4.25
C ASP A 70 16.59 -10.95 -5.58
N LEU A 71 15.37 -11.50 -5.68
CA LEU A 71 14.84 -12.07 -6.92
C LEU A 71 14.57 -10.99 -7.97
N ARG A 72 14.06 -9.83 -7.54
CA ARG A 72 13.90 -8.67 -8.44
C ARG A 72 15.25 -8.17 -8.92
N PHE A 73 16.22 -8.00 -8.03
CA PHE A 73 17.54 -7.52 -8.38
C PHE A 73 18.28 -8.48 -9.32
N ALA A 74 18.18 -9.80 -9.08
CA ALA A 74 18.75 -10.83 -9.95
C ALA A 74 18.22 -10.75 -11.38
N SER A 75 16.96 -10.34 -11.59
CA SER A 75 16.40 -10.18 -12.95
C SER A 75 17.16 -9.15 -13.80
N PHE A 76 17.88 -8.21 -13.19
CA PHE A 76 18.65 -7.15 -13.87
C PHE A 76 20.08 -7.56 -14.23
N GLU A 77 20.40 -8.86 -14.27
CA GLU A 77 21.73 -9.35 -14.69
C GLU A 77 22.10 -8.88 -16.09
N SER A 78 21.15 -8.94 -17.03
CA SER A 78 21.30 -8.55 -18.44
C SER A 78 20.81 -7.13 -18.74
N TRP A 79 20.64 -6.28 -17.73
CA TRP A 79 20.19 -4.90 -17.93
C TRP A 79 21.18 -4.10 -18.79
N PRO A 80 20.71 -3.31 -19.78
CA PRO A 80 21.62 -2.64 -20.71
C PRO A 80 22.56 -1.66 -20.02
N LYS A 81 23.87 -1.92 -20.13
CA LYS A 81 24.92 -1.14 -19.44
C LYS A 81 25.11 0.28 -19.99
N PHE A 82 24.61 0.56 -21.19
CA PHE A 82 24.71 1.89 -21.83
C PHE A 82 23.66 2.88 -21.31
N LEU A 83 22.62 2.42 -20.62
CA LEU A 83 21.63 3.28 -19.97
C LEU A 83 22.28 3.98 -18.78
N ARG A 84 22.17 5.31 -18.74
CA ARG A 84 22.81 6.12 -17.68
C ARG A 84 22.00 6.19 -16.39
N GLY A 85 20.74 5.77 -16.44
CA GLY A 85 19.82 5.76 -15.31
C GLY A 85 18.43 5.31 -15.77
N PRO A 86 17.53 5.00 -14.81
CA PRO A 86 17.78 4.83 -13.38
C PRO A 86 18.62 3.59 -13.06
N TYR A 87 19.20 3.54 -11.86
CA TYR A 87 20.02 2.39 -11.46
C TYR A 87 19.16 1.14 -11.22
N ARG A 88 19.70 -0.02 -11.62
CA ARG A 88 19.10 -1.35 -11.43
C ARG A 88 18.62 -1.63 -10.00
N LYS A 89 19.39 -1.14 -9.02
CA LYS A 89 19.06 -1.26 -7.59
C LYS A 89 17.76 -0.52 -7.25
N ASP A 90 17.61 0.69 -7.77
CA ASP A 90 16.47 1.55 -7.46
C ASP A 90 15.22 1.06 -8.19
N LEU A 91 15.36 0.57 -9.43
CA LEU A 91 14.28 -0.15 -10.13
C LEU A 91 13.79 -1.36 -9.33
N ALA A 92 14.70 -2.21 -8.86
CA ALA A 92 14.34 -3.38 -8.05
C ALA A 92 13.71 -3.00 -6.69
N ARG A 93 14.19 -1.94 -6.03
CA ARG A 93 13.60 -1.43 -4.78
C ARG A 93 12.22 -0.80 -5.00
N ALA A 94 12.01 -0.12 -6.13
CA ALA A 94 10.70 0.41 -6.53
C ALA A 94 9.70 -0.70 -6.89
N GLY A 95 10.13 -1.96 -6.95
CA GLY A 95 9.26 -3.12 -7.16
C GLY A 95 9.24 -3.62 -8.60
N PHE A 96 10.18 -3.18 -9.43
CA PHE A 96 10.28 -3.61 -10.82
C PHE A 96 11.13 -4.87 -10.99
N VAL A 97 10.78 -5.63 -12.02
CA VAL A 97 11.46 -6.83 -12.53
C VAL A 97 11.81 -6.56 -13.98
N TYR A 98 13.02 -6.89 -14.41
CA TYR A 98 13.42 -6.71 -15.81
C TYR A 98 12.77 -7.76 -16.71
N THR A 99 12.17 -7.34 -17.83
CA THR A 99 11.53 -8.26 -18.78
C THR A 99 12.51 -8.84 -19.81
N GLN A 100 13.81 -8.59 -19.65
CA GLN A 100 14.88 -9.02 -20.57
C GLN A 100 14.74 -8.46 -22.01
N THR A 101 13.96 -7.40 -22.19
CA THR A 101 13.70 -6.80 -23.51
C THR A 101 13.90 -5.28 -23.45
N GLY A 102 14.90 -4.78 -24.15
CA GLY A 102 15.21 -3.34 -24.18
C GLY A 102 15.45 -2.78 -22.78
N ASP A 103 14.70 -1.75 -22.41
CA ASP A 103 14.69 -1.16 -21.07
C ASP A 103 13.36 -1.39 -20.33
N LYS A 104 12.60 -2.41 -20.76
CA LYS A 104 11.27 -2.66 -20.21
C LYS A 104 11.36 -3.33 -18.85
N VAL A 105 10.59 -2.82 -17.90
CA VAL A 105 10.49 -3.40 -16.56
C VAL A 105 9.02 -3.51 -16.14
N THR A 106 8.68 -4.53 -15.37
CA THR A 106 7.32 -4.79 -14.91
C THR A 106 7.25 -4.85 -13.39
N CYS A 107 6.27 -4.20 -12.78
CA CYS A 107 6.09 -4.27 -11.34
C CYS A 107 5.57 -5.64 -10.90
N PHE A 108 6.17 -6.24 -9.86
CA PHE A 108 5.70 -7.52 -9.34
C PHE A 108 4.30 -7.46 -8.70
N CYS A 109 3.93 -6.31 -8.12
CA CYS A 109 2.67 -6.14 -7.39
C CYS A 109 1.50 -5.84 -8.34
N CYS A 110 1.55 -4.71 -9.06
CA CYS A 110 0.45 -4.27 -9.92
C CYS A 110 0.59 -4.74 -11.38
N GLY A 111 1.78 -5.17 -11.81
CA GLY A 111 2.07 -5.59 -13.17
C GLY A 111 2.04 -4.49 -14.23
N ILE A 112 2.19 -3.22 -13.85
CA ILE A 112 2.46 -2.16 -14.83
C ILE A 112 3.83 -2.40 -15.46
N THR A 113 3.93 -2.16 -16.77
CA THR A 113 5.20 -2.21 -17.50
C THR A 113 5.59 -0.81 -17.94
N LEU A 114 6.82 -0.40 -17.62
CA LEU A 114 7.40 0.89 -18.00
C LEU A 114 8.64 0.67 -18.87
N SER A 115 8.96 1.68 -19.68
CA SER A 115 10.05 1.67 -20.66
C SER A 115 10.38 3.10 -21.08
N GLN A 116 11.41 3.28 -21.91
CA GLN A 116 11.93 4.58 -22.33
C GLN A 116 12.44 5.40 -21.15
N TRP A 117 13.25 4.76 -20.31
CA TRP A 117 13.81 5.36 -19.13
C TRP A 117 14.86 6.42 -19.48
N GLU A 118 14.74 7.58 -18.85
CA GLU A 118 15.70 8.67 -18.94
C GLU A 118 16.70 8.64 -17.78
N PRO A 119 17.92 9.21 -17.97
CA PRO A 119 18.97 9.18 -16.95
C PRO A 119 18.58 9.77 -15.59
N PHE A 120 17.61 10.68 -15.56
CA PHE A 120 17.18 11.41 -14.38
C PHE A 120 15.80 10.96 -13.86
N ASP A 121 15.23 9.90 -14.43
CA ASP A 121 13.98 9.35 -13.93
C ASP A 121 14.17 8.74 -12.55
N ASP A 122 13.21 9.01 -11.66
CA ASP A 122 13.13 8.37 -10.36
C ASP A 122 12.16 7.20 -10.43
N ALA A 123 12.66 5.99 -10.17
CA ALA A 123 11.87 4.76 -10.30
C ALA A 123 10.62 4.75 -9.40
N TYR A 124 10.69 5.34 -8.20
CA TYR A 124 9.56 5.37 -7.26
C TYR A 124 8.49 6.35 -7.73
N ARG A 125 8.91 7.55 -8.14
CA ARG A 125 8.03 8.59 -8.66
C ARG A 125 7.35 8.15 -9.95
N GLU A 126 8.06 7.52 -10.87
CA GLU A 126 7.45 6.96 -12.08
C GLU A 126 6.46 5.85 -11.73
N HIS A 127 6.80 4.96 -10.79
CA HIS A 127 5.87 3.91 -10.39
C HIS A 127 4.56 4.47 -9.83
N ILE A 128 4.61 5.46 -8.94
CA ILE A 128 3.40 6.12 -8.43
C ILE A 128 2.69 6.93 -9.52
N ARG A 129 3.42 7.65 -10.37
CA ARG A 129 2.85 8.45 -11.46
C ARG A 129 1.93 7.60 -12.33
N TRP A 130 2.40 6.42 -12.72
CA TRP A 130 1.73 5.54 -13.67
C TRP A 130 0.81 4.49 -13.03
N ALA A 131 1.04 4.12 -11.76
CA ALA A 131 0.23 3.16 -11.02
C ALA A 131 -0.08 3.63 -9.60
N ARG A 132 -0.79 4.75 -9.45
CA ARG A 132 -1.14 5.39 -8.17
C ARG A 132 -1.80 4.46 -7.14
N ASN A 133 -2.52 3.44 -7.61
CA ASN A 133 -3.23 2.48 -6.75
C ASN A 133 -2.41 1.22 -6.44
N CYS A 134 -1.17 1.11 -6.92
CA CYS A 134 -0.28 0.01 -6.58
C CYS A 134 0.06 0.08 -5.08
N GLN A 135 -0.34 -0.96 -4.34
CA GLN A 135 -0.09 -1.04 -2.90
C GLN A 135 1.40 -0.99 -2.57
N TYR A 136 2.23 -1.71 -3.34
CA TYR A 136 3.68 -1.70 -3.14
C TYR A 136 4.27 -0.31 -3.40
N ALA A 137 3.87 0.34 -4.50
CA ALA A 137 4.37 1.67 -4.84
C ALA A 137 4.08 2.68 -3.73
N ARG A 138 2.85 2.68 -3.18
CA ARG A 138 2.45 3.57 -2.09
C ARG A 138 3.28 3.31 -0.83
N MET A 139 3.46 2.04 -0.48
CA MET A 139 4.25 1.63 0.67
C MET A 139 5.72 2.11 0.58
N VAL A 140 6.34 2.06 -0.61
CA VAL A 140 7.76 2.43 -0.76
C VAL A 140 8.00 3.91 -1.07
N CYS A 141 7.03 4.61 -1.67
CA CYS A 141 7.18 6.04 -2.02
C CYS A 141 7.15 6.95 -0.78
N ASP A 142 6.38 6.59 0.25
CA ASP A 142 6.27 7.38 1.48
C ASP A 142 7.56 7.39 2.31
N VAL A 143 8.44 6.41 2.10
CA VAL A 143 9.65 6.19 2.92
C VAL A 143 10.83 7.09 2.50
N GLN A 144 10.81 7.72 1.31
CA GLN A 144 11.98 8.44 0.77
C GLN A 144 11.78 9.94 0.53
N CYS A 145 10.67 10.54 0.97
CA CYS A 145 10.49 12.00 0.99
C CYS A 145 10.78 12.65 2.35
N SER A 146 11.31 11.90 3.32
CA SER A 146 11.68 12.41 4.65
C SER A 146 13.21 12.47 4.75
N ASP A 147 13.78 13.60 4.32
CA ASP A 147 15.03 14.26 4.75
C ASP A 147 15.76 14.96 3.60
#